data_AF-A0AAU1H134-F1
#
_entry.id   AF-A0AAU1H134-F1
#
_cell.length_a   1.000
_cell.length_b   1.000
_cell.length_c   1.000
_cell.angle_alpha   90.00
_cell.angle_beta   90.00
_cell.angle_gamma   90.00
#
_symmetry.space_group_name_H-M   'P 1'
#
loop_
_entity.id
_entity.type
_entity.pdbx_description
1 polymer ?
#
loop_
_entity_poly.entity_id
_entity_poly.type
_entity_poly.pdbx_seq_one_letter_code
_entity_poly.pdbx_strand_id
1 'polypeptide(L)'
;MYAYDVATGTTQSERISGFLFDHVSDIQITSERVFWRETGGFLIPSTRFVSAPLDDLSKAAKPSYPTGTYVAQLSVNEEYFAYSTYDIWGALGSWNGPGKVQVAKTADVVAGLNRFSRVSCSSGAQLAPSLGDGQRVAWLDTSAAATDVVTRETFAGTCE
;
A
#
# COMPACT_ATOMS: atom_id res chain seq x y z
N MET A 1 7.74 9.60 11.96
CA MET A 1 7.18 10.41 10.87
C MET A 1 7.03 11.84 11.37
N TYR A 2 7.38 12.83 10.55
CA TYR A 2 7.08 14.23 10.79
C TYR A 2 6.21 14.73 9.65
N ALA A 3 5.13 15.44 9.97
CA ALA A 3 4.31 16.15 8.99
C ALA A 3 4.33 17.64 9.34
N TYR A 4 4.64 18.47 8.34
CA TYR A 4 4.62 19.92 8.47
C TYR A 4 3.43 20.45 7.69
N ASP A 5 2.52 21.12 8.39
CA ASP A 5 1.41 21.83 7.78
C ASP A 5 1.87 23.24 7.39
N VAL A 6 2.01 23.47 6.10
CA VAL A 6 2.44 24.76 5.53
C VAL A 6 1.39 25.85 5.72
N ALA A 7 0.09 25.50 5.77
CA ALA A 7 -0.98 26.47 5.89
C ALA A 7 -1.07 27.03 7.32
N THR A 8 -0.89 26.18 8.32
CA THR A 8 -0.94 26.58 9.74
C THR A 8 0.43 26.87 10.35
N GLY A 9 1.50 26.45 9.68
CA GLY A 9 2.88 26.56 10.18
C GLY A 9 3.19 25.61 11.34
N THR A 10 2.38 24.56 11.53
CA THR A 10 2.51 23.62 12.65
C THR A 10 3.20 22.33 12.23
N THR A 11 3.92 21.71 13.18
CA THR A 11 4.56 20.41 12.98
C THR A 11 3.91 19.37 13.87
N GLN A 12 3.51 18.26 13.26
CA GLN A 12 3.09 17.06 13.96
C GLN A 12 4.17 15.99 13.84
N SER A 13 4.27 15.12 14.84
CA SER A 13 5.20 14.00 14.81
C SER A 13 4.57 12.76 15.40
N GLU A 14 4.72 11.65 14.70
CA GLU A 14 4.36 10.33 15.22
C GLU A 14 5.60 9.44 15.26
N ARG A 15 5.86 8.82 16.40
CA ARG A 15 7.01 7.94 16.56
C ARG A 15 6.62 6.54 16.15
N ILE A 16 7.35 6.00 15.17
CA ILE A 16 7.23 4.58 14.82
C ILE A 16 7.68 3.76 16.02
N SER A 17 6.83 2.85 16.47
CA SER A 17 7.16 1.87 17.51
C SER A 17 7.77 0.64 16.84
N GLY A 18 9.06 0.40 17.05
CA GLY A 18 9.79 -0.63 16.28
C GLY A 18 11.21 -0.93 16.75
N PHE A 19 11.80 -1.98 16.17
CA PHE A 19 13.19 -2.40 16.38
C PHE A 19 14.17 -1.48 15.63
N LEU A 20 15.48 -1.63 15.86
CA LEU A 20 16.55 -0.74 15.38
C LEU A 20 16.60 -0.50 13.84
N PHE A 21 15.90 -1.32 13.05
CA PHE A 21 15.90 -1.26 11.58
C PHE A 21 14.54 -0.92 10.97
N ASP A 22 13.56 -0.62 11.82
CA ASP A 22 12.22 -0.28 11.36
C ASP A 22 12.22 1.13 10.78
N HIS A 23 11.61 1.30 9.61
CA HIS A 23 11.57 2.58 8.90
C HIS A 23 10.21 2.81 8.23
N VAL A 24 9.95 4.08 7.94
CA VAL A 24 8.78 4.52 7.17
C VAL A 24 9.15 4.69 5.71
N SER A 25 8.27 4.22 4.84
CA SER A 25 8.35 4.39 3.38
C SER A 25 6.96 4.55 2.79
N ASP A 26 6.89 4.82 1.47
CA ASP A 26 5.66 4.95 0.69
C ASP A 26 4.59 5.82 1.35
N ILE A 27 5.00 7.02 1.80
CA ILE A 27 4.08 8.02 2.35
C ILE A 27 3.21 8.54 1.22
N GLN A 28 1.90 8.48 1.41
CA GLN A 28 0.89 8.91 0.46
C GLN A 28 -0.16 9.72 1.21
N ILE A 29 -0.65 10.80 0.60
CA ILE A 29 -1.51 11.78 1.27
C ILE A 29 -2.79 11.92 0.45
N THR A 30 -3.91 11.93 1.15
CA THR A 30 -5.23 12.34 0.62
C THR A 30 -5.64 13.64 1.31
N SER A 31 -6.77 14.20 0.90
CA SER A 31 -7.32 15.43 1.50
C SER A 31 -7.58 15.31 3.02
N GLU A 32 -7.89 14.11 3.51
CA GLU A 32 -8.27 13.87 4.91
C GLU A 32 -7.24 13.08 5.71
N ARG A 33 -6.36 12.32 5.05
CA ARG A 33 -5.54 11.30 5.71
C ARG A 33 -4.16 11.19 5.11
N VAL A 34 -3.23 10.72 5.93
CA VAL A 34 -1.93 10.22 5.47
C VAL A 34 -1.87 8.72 5.66
N PHE A 35 -1.33 8.04 4.67
CA PHE A 35 -1.03 6.61 4.66
C PHE A 35 0.48 6.43 4.55
N TRP A 36 1.01 5.44 5.24
CA TRP A 36 2.41 5.09 5.11
C TRP A 36 2.62 3.60 5.33
N ARG A 37 3.80 3.15 4.90
CA ARG A 37 4.29 1.81 5.17
C ARG A 37 5.31 1.85 6.29
N GLU A 38 5.10 1.02 7.30
CA GLU A 38 6.14 0.65 8.26
C GLU A 38 6.77 -0.65 7.77
N THR A 39 8.08 -0.62 7.51
CA THR A 39 8.86 -1.80 7.16
C THR A 39 9.83 -2.08 8.29
N GLY A 40 9.88 -3.33 8.73
CA GLY A 40 10.71 -3.74 9.86
C GLY A 40 11.06 -5.22 9.82
N GLY A 41 11.73 -5.69 10.87
CA GLY A 41 12.15 -7.09 11.02
C GLY A 41 13.60 -7.34 10.60
N PHE A 42 14.36 -7.96 11.51
CA PHE A 42 15.81 -8.17 11.35
C PHE A 42 16.15 -9.40 10.48
N LEU A 43 15.43 -10.50 10.65
CA LEU A 43 15.65 -11.75 9.90
C LEU A 43 14.57 -12.02 8.85
N ILE A 44 13.34 -11.56 9.09
CA ILE A 44 12.20 -11.75 8.21
C ILE A 44 11.60 -10.35 7.96
N PRO A 45 11.66 -9.82 6.73
CA PRO A 45 11.07 -8.53 6.40
C PRO A 45 9.58 -8.57 6.68
N SER A 46 9.08 -7.63 7.45
CA SER A 46 7.66 -7.45 7.72
C SER A 46 7.25 -6.06 7.28
N THR A 47 6.07 -5.98 6.69
CA THR A 47 5.48 -4.74 6.22
C THR A 47 4.14 -4.54 6.91
N ARG A 48 3.82 -3.32 7.31
CA ARG A 48 2.50 -2.94 7.79
C ARG A 48 2.09 -1.63 7.15
N PHE A 49 0.81 -1.49 6.85
CA PHE A 49 0.24 -0.21 6.47
C PHE A 49 -0.30 0.49 7.71
N VAL A 50 -0.21 1.81 7.70
CA VAL A 50 -0.72 2.66 8.77
C VAL A 50 -1.44 3.84 8.13
N SER A 51 -2.51 4.29 8.78
CA SER A 51 -3.21 5.51 8.39
C SER A 51 -3.44 6.41 9.59
N ALA A 52 -3.41 7.71 9.39
CA ALA A 52 -3.81 8.70 10.38
C ALA A 52 -4.64 9.80 9.71
N PRO A 53 -5.55 10.47 10.44
CA PRO A 53 -6.06 11.77 10.04
C PRO A 53 -4.89 12.74 9.77
N LEU A 54 -5.01 13.55 8.71
CA LEU A 54 -3.96 14.48 8.30
C LEU A 54 -3.71 15.57 9.36
N ASP A 55 -4.74 15.93 10.11
CA ASP A 55 -4.74 16.94 11.17
C ASP A 55 -4.34 16.40 12.56
N ASP A 56 -4.22 15.07 12.72
CA ASP A 56 -3.90 14.45 14.01
C ASP A 56 -3.19 13.10 13.83
N LEU A 57 -1.86 13.15 13.68
CA LEU A 57 -1.03 11.95 13.57
C LEU A 57 -1.07 11.05 14.82
N SER A 58 -1.47 11.56 15.98
CA SER A 58 -1.55 10.75 17.21
C SER A 58 -2.64 9.68 17.16
N LYS A 59 -3.58 9.83 16.21
CA LYS A 59 -4.64 8.85 15.90
C LYS A 59 -4.21 7.83 14.84
N ALA A 60 -2.91 7.64 14.65
CA ALA A 60 -2.36 6.61 13.79
C ALA A 60 -2.91 5.23 14.16
N ALA A 61 -3.43 4.52 13.16
CA ALA A 61 -3.97 3.19 13.32
C ALA A 61 -3.55 2.27 12.18
N LYS A 62 -3.29 1.01 12.54
CA LYS A 62 -2.97 -0.07 11.61
C LYS A 62 -4.30 -0.69 11.12
N PRO A 63 -4.61 -0.62 9.81
CA PRO A 63 -5.75 -1.34 9.26
C PRO A 63 -5.67 -2.84 9.58
N SER A 64 -6.81 -3.48 9.80
CA SER A 64 -6.86 -4.92 10.09
C SER A 64 -6.49 -5.78 8.87
N TYR A 65 -6.65 -5.24 7.67
CA TYR A 65 -6.31 -5.87 6.40
C TYR A 65 -5.54 -4.91 5.49
N PRO A 66 -4.74 -5.42 4.54
CA PRO A 66 -4.39 -6.83 4.34
C PRO A 66 -3.51 -7.40 5.46
N THR A 67 -3.56 -8.72 5.64
CA THR A 67 -2.72 -9.46 6.61
C THR A 67 -1.56 -10.15 5.90
N GLY A 68 -0.51 -10.51 6.65
CA GLY A 68 0.61 -11.29 6.11
C GLY A 68 1.42 -10.57 5.04
N THR A 69 1.58 -9.25 5.16
CA THR A 69 2.39 -8.42 4.26
C THR A 69 3.85 -8.42 4.69
N TYR A 70 4.77 -8.90 3.84
CA TYR A 70 6.21 -9.00 4.19
C TYR A 70 7.05 -7.97 3.44
N VAL A 71 6.81 -7.84 2.13
CA VAL A 71 7.32 -6.76 1.29
C VAL A 71 6.13 -6.23 0.51
N ALA A 72 5.79 -4.96 0.69
CA ALA A 72 4.64 -4.38 0.00
C ALA A 72 4.93 -2.98 -0.54
N GLN A 73 4.10 -2.57 -1.49
CA GLN A 73 4.03 -1.22 -2.03
C GLN A 73 2.57 -0.79 -1.95
N LEU A 74 2.32 0.51 -1.79
CA LEU A 74 0.97 1.04 -1.75
C LEU A 74 0.84 2.32 -2.58
N SER A 75 -0.38 2.57 -3.05
CA SER A 75 -0.81 3.87 -3.55
C SER A 75 -2.24 4.12 -3.08
N VAL A 76 -2.53 5.36 -2.75
CA VAL A 76 -3.88 5.78 -2.35
C VAL A 76 -4.31 7.00 -3.15
N ASN A 77 -5.60 7.13 -3.35
CA ASN A 77 -6.26 8.39 -3.71
C ASN A 77 -7.42 8.62 -2.73
N GLU A 78 -8.27 9.61 -3.01
CA GLU A 78 -9.40 9.97 -2.16
C GLU A 78 -10.40 8.81 -1.95
N GLU A 79 -10.58 7.92 -2.93
CA GLU A 79 -11.60 6.87 -2.88
C GLU A 79 -11.03 5.47 -2.65
N TYR A 80 -9.81 5.19 -3.10
CA TYR A 80 -9.24 3.85 -3.21
C TYR A 80 -7.87 3.72 -2.57
N PHE A 81 -7.64 2.53 -2.02
CA PHE A 81 -6.37 2.04 -1.52
C PHE A 81 -5.96 0.84 -2.37
N ALA A 82 -4.80 0.94 -3.01
CA ALA A 82 -4.19 -0.13 -3.78
C ALA A 82 -2.88 -0.57 -3.15
N TYR A 83 -2.61 -1.88 -3.16
CA TYR A 83 -1.33 -2.43 -2.72
C TYR A 83 -0.90 -3.62 -3.57
N SER A 84 0.40 -3.85 -3.64
CA SER A 84 1.00 -5.12 -4.04
C SER A 84 1.85 -5.64 -2.88
N THR A 85 1.86 -6.95 -2.64
CA THR A 85 2.67 -7.54 -1.58
C THR A 85 3.20 -8.92 -1.95
N TYR A 86 4.20 -9.35 -1.20
CA TYR A 86 4.66 -10.73 -1.10
C TYR A 86 4.20 -11.36 0.22
N ASP A 87 4.02 -12.67 0.19
CA ASP A 87 3.94 -13.50 1.40
C ASP A 87 5.34 -13.73 1.99
N ILE A 88 5.41 -14.50 3.08
CA ILE A 88 6.65 -14.75 3.80
C ILE A 88 7.72 -15.43 2.93
N TRP A 89 7.34 -16.38 2.08
CA TRP A 89 8.32 -17.11 1.29
C TRP A 89 8.76 -16.30 0.08
N GLY A 90 7.83 -15.56 -0.54
CA GLY A 90 8.13 -14.57 -1.56
C GLY A 90 9.15 -13.55 -1.09
N ALA A 91 9.01 -13.06 0.15
CA ALA A 91 9.97 -12.14 0.76
C ALA A 91 11.34 -12.79 1.05
N LEU A 92 11.39 -14.11 1.24
CA LEU A 92 12.63 -14.87 1.42
C LEU A 92 13.24 -15.36 0.08
N GLY A 93 12.68 -14.94 -1.05
CA GLY A 93 13.19 -15.27 -2.39
C GLY A 93 12.61 -16.54 -3.01
N SER A 94 11.63 -17.19 -2.37
CA SER A 94 10.88 -18.27 -2.99
C SER A 94 9.94 -17.73 -4.07
N TRP A 95 9.69 -18.53 -5.10
CA TRP A 95 8.62 -18.24 -6.05
C TRP A 95 7.29 -18.83 -5.55
N ASN A 96 6.39 -17.96 -5.10
CA ASN A 96 5.02 -18.32 -4.69
C ASN A 96 3.96 -17.83 -5.69
N GLY A 97 4.39 -17.55 -6.91
CA GLY A 97 3.58 -16.93 -7.94
C GLY A 97 3.75 -15.41 -8.01
N PRO A 98 3.14 -14.80 -9.03
CA PRO A 98 3.27 -13.38 -9.30
C PRO A 98 2.47 -12.57 -8.28
N GLY A 99 3.13 -11.64 -7.59
CA GLY A 99 2.46 -10.63 -6.77
C GLY A 99 1.41 -9.89 -7.60
N LYS A 100 0.23 -9.65 -7.02
CA LYS A 100 -0.88 -8.98 -7.70
C LYS A 100 -1.20 -7.68 -7.00
N VAL A 101 -1.59 -6.67 -7.78
CA VAL A 101 -2.13 -5.44 -7.22
C VAL A 101 -3.58 -5.70 -6.85
N GLN A 102 -3.88 -5.46 -5.58
CA GLN A 102 -5.20 -5.51 -4.98
C GLN A 102 -5.68 -4.09 -4.70
N VAL A 103 -7.00 -3.88 -4.77
CA VAL A 103 -7.63 -2.59 -4.53
C VAL A 103 -8.93 -2.73 -3.74
N ALA A 104 -9.16 -1.80 -2.83
CA ALA A 104 -10.40 -1.63 -2.07
C ALA A 104 -10.70 -0.15 -1.90
N LYS A 105 -11.92 0.20 -1.46
CA LYS A 105 -12.21 1.58 -1.07
C LYS A 105 -11.39 1.95 0.17
N THR A 106 -10.85 3.16 0.21
CA THR A 106 -10.09 3.68 1.35
C THR A 106 -10.90 3.59 2.65
N ALA A 107 -12.19 3.94 2.60
CA ALA A 107 -13.10 3.84 3.73
C ALA A 107 -13.25 2.39 4.25
N ASP A 108 -13.32 1.40 3.37
CA ASP A 108 -13.39 -0.01 3.76
C ASP A 108 -12.10 -0.46 4.45
N VAL A 109 -10.93 -0.03 3.95
CA VAL A 109 -9.62 -0.34 4.55
C VAL A 109 -9.50 0.27 5.95
N VAL A 110 -9.85 1.54 6.10
CA VAL A 110 -9.82 2.24 7.41
C VAL A 110 -10.81 1.60 8.40
N ALA A 111 -11.96 1.13 7.91
CA ALA A 111 -12.94 0.39 8.72
C ALA A 111 -12.52 -1.06 9.03
N GLY A 112 -11.36 -1.53 8.55
CA GLY A 112 -10.87 -2.88 8.79
C GLY A 112 -11.62 -3.97 8.02
N LEU A 113 -12.24 -3.63 6.88
CA LEU A 113 -12.99 -4.57 6.06
C LEU A 113 -12.09 -5.21 4.98
N ASN A 114 -12.23 -6.52 4.79
CA ASN A 114 -11.52 -7.26 3.74
C ASN A 114 -12.31 -7.25 2.41
N ARG A 115 -12.30 -6.11 1.72
CA ARG A 115 -13.04 -5.90 0.45
C ARG A 115 -12.11 -5.65 -0.74
N PHE A 116 -10.99 -6.37 -0.75
CA PHE A 116 -10.01 -6.26 -1.82
C PHE A 116 -10.44 -7.04 -3.07
N SER A 117 -10.14 -6.45 -4.22
CA SER A 117 -10.39 -7.00 -5.55
C SER A 117 -9.18 -6.79 -6.46
N ARG A 118 -9.13 -7.48 -7.60
CA ARG A 118 -7.98 -7.39 -8.51
C ARG A 118 -8.10 -6.16 -9.41
N VAL A 119 -6.99 -5.45 -9.59
CA VAL A 119 -6.92 -4.40 -10.62
C VAL A 119 -6.83 -4.99 -12.04
N SER A 120 -6.19 -6.17 -12.17
CA SER A 120 -5.99 -6.84 -13.45
C SER A 120 -5.93 -8.36 -13.31
N CYS A 121 -6.48 -9.05 -14.31
CA CYS A 121 -6.45 -10.50 -14.47
C CYS A 121 -5.20 -11.01 -15.20
N SER A 122 -4.28 -10.13 -15.59
CA SER A 122 -2.99 -10.49 -16.17
C SER A 122 -2.27 -11.55 -15.32
N SER A 123 -1.57 -12.46 -16.01
CA SER A 123 -0.80 -13.54 -15.40
C SER A 123 0.54 -13.06 -14.83
N GLY A 124 1.12 -11.94 -15.30
CA GLY A 124 2.40 -11.40 -14.82
C GLY A 124 2.37 -10.81 -13.41
N ALA A 125 3.55 -10.57 -12.83
CA ALA A 125 3.69 -9.90 -11.54
C ALA A 125 3.35 -8.42 -11.68
N GLN A 126 2.57 -7.89 -10.74
CA GLN A 126 2.07 -6.52 -10.79
C GLN A 126 2.69 -5.75 -9.63
N LEU A 127 3.54 -4.79 -9.96
CA LEU A 127 4.38 -4.05 -9.01
C LEU A 127 4.13 -2.55 -9.13
N ALA A 128 4.50 -1.83 -8.08
CA ALA A 128 4.48 -0.37 -7.99
C ALA A 128 3.16 0.24 -8.49
N PRO A 129 2.01 -0.12 -7.88
CA PRO A 129 0.75 0.49 -8.26
C PRO A 129 0.79 2.00 -8.03
N SER A 130 0.17 2.76 -8.92
CA SER A 130 -0.02 4.19 -8.81
C SER A 130 -1.45 4.53 -9.23
N LEU A 131 -2.23 5.02 -8.27
CA LEU A 131 -3.59 5.49 -8.50
C LEU A 131 -3.57 6.93 -9.02
N GLY A 132 -4.37 7.18 -10.05
CA GLY A 132 -4.78 8.52 -10.47
C GLY A 132 -6.15 8.86 -9.88
N ASP A 133 -6.89 9.75 -10.53
CA ASP A 133 -8.26 10.08 -10.09
C ASP A 133 -9.24 8.93 -10.31
N GLY A 134 -10.16 8.74 -9.35
CA GLY A 134 -11.18 7.69 -9.40
C GLY A 134 -10.55 6.30 -9.45
N GLN A 135 -10.90 5.51 -10.48
CA GLN A 135 -10.40 4.14 -10.67
C GLN A 135 -9.19 4.04 -11.59
N ARG A 136 -8.64 5.17 -12.06
CA ARG A 136 -7.49 5.14 -12.95
C ARG A 136 -6.28 4.60 -12.18
N VAL A 137 -5.58 3.63 -12.77
CA VAL A 137 -4.43 2.98 -12.15
C VAL A 137 -3.36 2.66 -13.18
N ALA A 138 -2.11 2.82 -12.78
CA ALA A 138 -0.92 2.35 -13.48
C ALA A 138 -0.14 1.35 -12.61
N TRP A 139 0.55 0.40 -13.23
CA TRP A 139 1.46 -0.52 -12.54
C TRP A 139 2.52 -1.07 -13.51
N LEU A 140 3.57 -1.69 -12.98
CA LEU A 140 4.53 -2.48 -13.74
C LEU A 140 4.06 -3.92 -13.84
N ASP A 141 3.81 -4.41 -15.06
CA ASP A 141 3.50 -5.82 -15.32
C ASP A 141 4.76 -6.54 -15.78
N THR A 142 5.28 -7.44 -14.95
CA THR A 142 6.53 -8.15 -15.15
C THR A 142 6.27 -9.62 -15.46
N SER A 143 6.81 -10.07 -16.58
CA SER A 143 6.92 -11.48 -16.96
C SER A 143 8.38 -11.94 -16.90
N ALA A 144 8.65 -13.19 -17.26
CA ALA A 144 10.01 -13.69 -17.37
C ALA A 144 10.85 -12.99 -18.46
N ALA A 145 10.21 -12.37 -19.45
CA ALA A 145 10.87 -11.83 -20.64
C ALA A 145 10.80 -10.30 -20.77
N ALA A 146 9.83 -9.66 -20.12
CA ALA A 146 9.55 -8.23 -20.29
C ALA A 146 8.96 -7.61 -19.01
N THR A 147 9.12 -6.29 -18.88
CA THR A 147 8.39 -5.47 -17.92
C THR A 147 7.77 -4.29 -18.65
N ASP A 148 6.45 -4.19 -18.58
CA ASP A 148 5.68 -3.15 -19.24
C ASP A 148 5.03 -2.22 -18.22
N VAL A 149 4.90 -0.94 -18.56
CA VAL A 149 4.04 0.00 -17.82
C VAL A 149 2.62 -0.17 -18.35
N VAL A 150 1.71 -0.62 -17.50
CA VAL A 150 0.29 -0.83 -17.86
C VAL A 150 -0.56 0.22 -17.18
N THR A 151 -1.58 0.71 -17.88
CA THR A 151 -2.59 1.62 -17.34
C THR A 151 -4.00 1.07 -17.59
N ARG A 152 -4.93 1.39 -16.69
CA ARG A 152 -6.36 1.09 -16.85
C ARG A 152 -7.19 2.25 -16.31
N GLU A 153 -8.36 2.44 -16.92
CA GLU A 153 -9.36 3.40 -16.43
C GLU A 153 -10.21 2.82 -15.29
N THR A 154 -10.39 1.50 -15.28
CA THR A 154 -11.23 0.79 -14.29
C THR A 154 -10.58 -0.52 -13.85
N PHE A 155 -10.87 -0.91 -12.61
CA PHE A 155 -10.38 -2.16 -12.02
C PHE A 155 -11.10 -3.37 -12.64
N ALA A 156 -10.41 -4.52 -12.71
CA ALA A 156 -11.03 -5.75 -13.21
C ALA A 156 -12.11 -6.29 -12.26
N GLY A 157 -11.92 -6.15 -10.95
CA GLY A 157 -12.81 -6.73 -9.95
C GLY A 157 -12.48 -8.21 -9.73
N THR A 158 -13.19 -9.10 -10.43
CA THR A 158 -12.98 -10.56 -10.35
C THR A 158 -12.30 -11.09 -11.62
N CYS A 159 -11.58 -12.20 -11.47
CA CYS A 159 -10.91 -12.90 -12.55
C CYS A 159 -11.37 -14.35 -12.46
N GLU A 160 -12.50 -14.65 -13.09
CA GLU A 160 -13.00 -16.02 -13.28
C GLU A 160 -12.25 -16.72 -14.42
#